data_AF-A0A3N5NKD2-F1
#
_entry.id   AF-A0A3N5NKD2-F1
#
_cell.length_a   1.000
_cell.length_b   1.000
_cell.length_c   1.000
_cell.angle_alpha   90.00
_cell.angle_beta   90.00
_cell.angle_gamma   90.00
#
_symmetry.space_group_name_H-M   'P 1'
#
loop_
_entity.id
_entity.type
_entity.pdbx_description
1 polymer ?
#
loop_
_entity_poly.entity_id
_entity_poly.type
_entity_poly.pdbx_seq_one_letter_code
_entity_poly.pdbx_strand_id
1 'polypeptide(L)'
;METTILIVDDSPYIVDGLVALLKRKGFNTLATHGGEEALALLGTTKPDLILLDIMMEPMDGWETLGKIKSNPVYGDIPVLMFSAKKITLEEAQEHCLSIEDFVSKPVNPAQLLDAINRIFERRSAVRNEAILATNAGVDPVLIEEYSALRKSIEVDKNLLAVLKKSSGTHLPGREIAAEELAAISRLEAKILADEHRFREINGKFTAGA
;
A
#
# COMPACT_ATOMS: atom_id res chain seq x y z
N MET A 1 -8.59 20.20 -6.21
CA MET A 1 -8.11 19.35 -7.33
C MET A 1 -8.87 18.05 -7.24
N GLU A 2 -9.30 17.52 -8.38
CA GLU A 2 -9.97 16.22 -8.44
C GLU A 2 -8.92 15.10 -8.37
N THR A 3 -9.07 14.17 -7.43
CA THR A 3 -8.13 13.07 -7.20
C THR A 3 -8.22 12.07 -8.36
N THR A 4 -7.08 11.79 -9.00
CA THR A 4 -6.95 10.89 -10.15
C THR A 4 -6.33 9.56 -9.75
N ILE A 5 -7.01 8.45 -10.03
CA ILE A 5 -6.53 7.10 -9.73
C ILE A 5 -6.21 6.39 -11.04
N LEU A 6 -4.98 5.88 -11.17
CA LEU A 6 -4.59 4.98 -12.26
C LEU A 6 -4.92 3.54 -11.89
N ILE A 7 -5.65 2.85 -12.77
CA ILE A 7 -5.97 1.42 -12.65
C ILE A 7 -5.08 0.65 -13.62
N VAL A 8 -4.37 -0.35 -13.12
CA VAL A 8 -3.48 -1.22 -13.89
C VAL A 8 -3.89 -2.67 -13.65
N ASP A 9 -4.57 -3.26 -14.62
CA ASP A 9 -5.09 -4.63 -14.55
C ASP A 9 -5.31 -5.15 -15.98
N ASP A 10 -4.85 -6.37 -16.28
CA ASP A 10 -4.95 -6.94 -17.63
C ASP A 10 -6.36 -7.45 -17.98
N SER A 11 -7.27 -7.48 -17.00
CA SER A 11 -8.67 -7.85 -17.20
C SER A 11 -9.55 -6.62 -17.48
N PRO A 12 -10.07 -6.45 -18.72
CA PRO A 12 -10.93 -5.31 -19.06
C PRO A 12 -12.18 -5.24 -18.19
N TYR A 13 -12.71 -6.39 -17.77
CA TYR A 13 -13.89 -6.46 -16.89
C TYR A 13 -13.62 -5.87 -15.50
N ILE A 14 -12.43 -6.09 -14.94
CA ILE A 14 -12.05 -5.49 -13.66
C ILE A 14 -11.80 -4.00 -13.83
N VAL A 15 -11.08 -3.61 -14.88
CA VAL A 15 -10.82 -2.21 -15.21
C VAL A 15 -12.14 -1.43 -15.33
N ASP A 16 -13.07 -1.88 -16.16
CA ASP A 16 -14.36 -1.21 -16.37
C ASP A 16 -15.18 -1.09 -15.09
N GLY A 17 -15.20 -2.16 -14.28
CA GLY A 17 -15.88 -2.18 -12.99
C GLY A 17 -15.31 -1.16 -12.01
N LEU A 18 -13.98 -1.07 -11.93
CA LEU A 18 -13.27 -0.10 -11.09
C LEU A 18 -13.46 1.33 -11.58
N VAL A 19 -13.35 1.57 -12.89
CA VAL A 19 -13.62 2.89 -13.50
C VAL A 19 -15.03 3.35 -13.15
N ALA A 20 -16.04 2.51 -13.36
CA ALA A 20 -17.42 2.84 -13.05
C ALA A 20 -17.64 3.10 -11.54
N LEU A 21 -17.01 2.30 -10.68
CA LEU A 21 -17.09 2.48 -9.22
C LEU A 21 -16.46 3.81 -8.78
N LEU A 22 -15.22 4.09 -9.18
CA LEU A 22 -14.45 5.23 -8.71
C LEU A 22 -15.00 6.55 -9.27
N LYS A 23 -15.40 6.59 -10.54
CA LYS A 23 -16.08 7.77 -11.12
C LYS A 23 -17.37 8.12 -10.37
N ARG A 24 -18.19 7.12 -10.01
CA ARG A 24 -19.41 7.36 -9.19
C ARG A 24 -19.11 7.92 -7.80
N LYS A 25 -17.88 7.75 -7.31
CA LYS A 25 -17.42 8.27 -6.02
C LYS A 25 -16.66 9.60 -6.15
N GLY A 26 -16.63 10.20 -7.34
CA GLY A 26 -16.05 11.51 -7.59
C GLY A 26 -14.54 11.49 -7.87
N PHE A 27 -13.95 10.31 -8.11
CA PHE A 27 -12.57 10.21 -8.56
C PHE A 27 -12.47 10.33 -10.09
N ASN A 28 -11.42 11.00 -10.56
CA ASN A 28 -10.95 10.83 -11.92
C ASN A 28 -10.21 9.49 -12.04
N THR A 29 -10.28 8.89 -13.22
CA THR A 29 -9.66 7.59 -13.46
C THR A 29 -8.88 7.59 -14.76
N LEU A 30 -7.71 6.97 -14.69
CA LEU A 30 -6.92 6.52 -15.83
C LEU A 30 -6.92 5.00 -15.79
N ALA A 31 -6.78 4.36 -16.94
CA ALA A 31 -6.79 2.91 -17.04
C ALA A 31 -5.74 2.45 -18.04
N THR A 32 -5.07 1.36 -17.70
CA THR A 32 -4.09 0.65 -18.53
C THR A 32 -4.24 -0.84 -18.28
N HIS A 33 -3.93 -1.66 -19.28
CA HIS A 33 -4.16 -3.10 -19.26
C HIS A 33 -2.88 -3.92 -19.06
N GLY A 34 -1.84 -3.30 -18.49
CA GLY A 34 -0.58 -3.96 -18.20
C GLY A 34 0.52 -2.99 -17.78
N GLY A 35 1.63 -3.56 -17.30
CA GLY A 35 2.76 -2.79 -16.76
C GLY A 35 3.42 -1.84 -17.74
N GLU A 36 3.64 -2.26 -19.00
CA GLU A 36 4.29 -1.42 -20.02
C GLU A 36 3.46 -0.17 -20.36
N GLU A 37 2.15 -0.34 -20.53
CA GLU A 37 1.22 0.75 -20.81
C GLU A 37 1.16 1.72 -19.61
N ALA A 38 1.12 1.19 -18.39
CA ALA A 38 1.18 1.99 -17.16
C ALA A 38 2.46 2.84 -17.10
N LEU A 39 3.63 2.23 -17.34
CA LEU A 39 4.92 2.93 -17.31
C LEU A 39 5.01 4.02 -18.39
N ALA A 40 4.49 3.76 -19.60
CA ALA A 40 4.43 4.75 -20.67
C ALA A 40 3.53 5.94 -20.28
N LEU A 41 2.35 5.66 -19.72
CA LEU A 41 1.41 6.68 -19.27
C LEU A 41 2.00 7.54 -18.13
N LEU A 42 2.67 6.91 -17.15
CA LEU A 42 3.33 7.60 -16.04
C LEU A 42 4.43 8.57 -16.49
N GLY A 43 5.02 8.37 -17.67
CA GLY A 43 5.96 9.30 -18.27
C GLY A 43 5.35 10.63 -18.71
N THR A 44 4.02 10.70 -18.84
CA THR A 44 3.31 11.90 -19.32
C THR A 44 2.26 12.43 -18.34
N THR A 45 1.74 11.55 -17.47
CA THR A 45 0.63 11.86 -16.57
C THR A 45 0.93 11.35 -15.17
N LYS A 46 0.73 12.22 -14.16
CA LYS A 46 0.97 11.88 -12.75
C LYS A 46 -0.35 11.67 -12.01
N PRO A 47 -0.80 10.42 -11.78
CA PRO A 47 -1.95 10.13 -10.93
C PRO A 47 -1.60 10.37 -9.44
N ASP A 48 -2.64 10.48 -8.62
CA ASP A 48 -2.53 10.60 -7.16
C ASP A 48 -2.41 9.25 -6.45
N LEU A 49 -2.83 8.16 -7.10
CA LEU A 49 -2.75 6.77 -6.62
C LEU A 49 -2.73 5.79 -7.79
N ILE A 50 -2.01 4.68 -7.65
CA ILE A 50 -2.03 3.55 -8.59
C ILE A 50 -2.70 2.36 -7.90
N LEU A 51 -3.73 1.79 -8.51
CA LEU A 51 -4.25 0.45 -8.20
C LEU A 51 -3.56 -0.53 -9.14
N LEU A 52 -2.78 -1.46 -8.58
CA LEU A 52 -1.94 -2.36 -9.36
C LEU A 52 -2.29 -3.83 -9.08
N ASP A 53 -2.70 -4.56 -10.11
CA ASP A 53 -2.81 -6.01 -10.02
C ASP A 53 -1.43 -6.68 -10.09
N ILE A 54 -1.29 -7.85 -9.46
CA ILE A 54 -0.05 -8.64 -9.49
C ILE A 54 -0.04 -9.61 -10.68
N MET A 55 -1.18 -10.20 -11.00
CA MET A 55 -1.31 -11.31 -11.94
C MET A 55 -1.53 -10.76 -13.35
N MET A 56 -0.50 -10.14 -13.91
CA MET A 56 -0.53 -9.60 -15.27
C MET A 56 0.57 -10.21 -16.13
N GLU A 57 0.34 -10.29 -17.44
CA GLU A 57 1.32 -10.70 -18.45
C GLU A 57 1.46 -9.63 -19.56
N PRO A 58 2.63 -9.54 -20.23
CA PRO A 58 3.86 -10.30 -19.99
C PRO A 58 4.68 -9.81 -18.78
N MET A 59 4.33 -8.64 -18.23
CA MET A 59 5.00 -8.04 -17.08
C MET A 59 4.07 -8.07 -15.87
N ASP A 60 4.51 -8.73 -14.81
CA ASP A 60 3.72 -8.85 -13.58
C ASP A 60 3.71 -7.55 -12.75
N GLY A 61 2.84 -7.49 -11.75
CA GLY A 61 2.71 -6.31 -10.90
C GLY A 61 3.91 -6.05 -9.97
N TRP A 62 4.69 -7.06 -9.63
CA TRP A 62 5.90 -6.86 -8.81
C TRP A 62 7.03 -6.23 -9.63
N GLU A 63 7.23 -6.71 -10.86
CA GLU A 63 8.15 -6.10 -11.82
C GLU A 63 7.72 -4.66 -12.14
N THR A 64 6.42 -4.46 -12.39
CA THR A 64 5.84 -3.14 -12.62
C THR A 64 6.08 -2.20 -11.44
N LEU A 65 5.83 -2.64 -10.22
CA LEU A 65 6.09 -1.87 -8.99
C LEU A 65 7.58 -1.48 -8.88
N GLY A 66 8.50 -2.42 -9.12
CA GLY A 66 9.94 -2.16 -9.10
C GLY A 66 10.36 -1.07 -10.09
N LYS A 67 9.80 -1.10 -11.31
CA LYS A 67 10.04 -0.06 -12.33
C LYS A 67 9.39 1.28 -11.97
N ILE A 68 8.24 1.27 -11.31
CA ILE A 68 7.61 2.49 -10.78
C ILE A 68 8.53 3.12 -9.73
N LYS A 69 8.93 2.35 -8.72
CA LYS A 69 9.68 2.85 -7.56
C LYS A 69 11.12 3.24 -7.84
N SER A 70 11.76 2.66 -8.86
CA SER A 70 13.11 3.05 -9.27
C SER A 70 13.16 4.34 -10.09
N ASN A 71 12.01 4.88 -10.53
CA ASN A 71 11.98 6.09 -11.34
C ASN A 71 11.86 7.37 -10.48
N PRO A 72 12.75 8.37 -10.65
CA PRO A 72 12.73 9.60 -9.84
C PRO A 72 11.53 10.53 -10.10
N VAL A 73 10.80 10.37 -11.21
CA VAL A 73 9.69 11.25 -11.59
C VAL A 73 8.37 10.79 -10.96
N TYR A 74 8.14 9.48 -10.94
CA TYR A 74 6.88 8.86 -10.51
C TYR A 74 7.02 7.82 -9.40
N GLY A 75 8.22 7.58 -8.86
CA GLY A 75 8.45 6.63 -7.76
C GLY A 75 7.73 6.97 -6.47
N ASP A 76 7.50 8.27 -6.21
CA ASP A 76 6.78 8.73 -5.02
C ASP A 76 5.25 8.54 -5.09
N ILE A 77 4.72 8.15 -6.25
CA ILE A 77 3.28 7.92 -6.41
C ILE A 77 2.88 6.72 -5.55
N PRO A 78 1.87 6.85 -4.66
CA PRO A 78 1.44 5.75 -3.83
C PRO A 78 0.87 4.61 -4.69
N VAL A 79 1.18 3.36 -4.31
CA VAL A 79 0.71 2.16 -4.99
C VAL A 79 -0.09 1.31 -4.01
N LEU A 80 -1.34 1.04 -4.35
CA LEU A 80 -2.21 0.10 -3.67
C LEU A 80 -2.27 -1.19 -4.51
N MET A 81 -1.76 -2.27 -3.94
CA MET A 81 -1.81 -3.56 -4.58
C MET A 81 -3.23 -4.14 -4.48
N PHE A 82 -3.81 -4.51 -5.62
CA PHE A 82 -5.18 -5.00 -5.71
C PHE A 82 -5.22 -6.30 -6.52
N SER A 83 -5.12 -7.46 -5.86
CA SER A 83 -4.96 -8.73 -6.58
C SER A 83 -5.67 -9.93 -5.95
N ALA A 84 -5.95 -10.94 -6.78
CA ALA A 84 -6.46 -12.25 -6.36
C ALA A 84 -5.35 -13.18 -5.87
N LYS A 85 -4.08 -12.84 -6.16
CA LYS A 85 -2.92 -13.63 -5.74
C LYS A 85 -2.81 -13.66 -4.23
N LYS A 86 -2.56 -14.85 -3.66
CA LYS A 86 -2.11 -14.97 -2.28
C LYS A 86 -0.66 -14.50 -2.21
N ILE A 87 -0.42 -13.41 -1.48
CA ILE A 87 0.95 -12.93 -1.22
C ILE A 87 1.64 -13.89 -0.25
N THR A 88 2.87 -14.27 -0.58
CA THR A 88 3.76 -14.98 0.36
C THR A 88 4.41 -13.98 1.31
N LEU A 89 4.89 -14.43 2.48
CA LEU A 89 5.61 -13.52 3.38
C LEU A 89 6.86 -12.93 2.72
N GLU A 90 7.58 -13.71 1.93
CA GLU A 90 8.80 -13.27 1.24
C GLU A 90 8.49 -12.07 0.34
N GLU A 91 7.49 -12.19 -0.52
CA GLU A 91 7.02 -11.09 -1.39
C GLU A 91 6.57 -9.87 -0.59
N ALA A 92 5.87 -10.11 0.53
CA ALA A 92 5.50 -9.06 1.45
C ALA A 92 6.71 -8.35 2.05
N GLN A 93 7.73 -9.09 2.51
CA GLN A 93 8.93 -8.51 3.10
C GLN A 93 9.74 -7.71 2.08
N GLU A 94 9.83 -8.21 0.86
CA GLU A 94 10.53 -7.54 -0.24
C GLU A 94 9.85 -6.24 -0.68
N HIS A 95 8.51 -6.19 -0.64
CA HIS A 95 7.75 -5.12 -1.26
C HIS A 95 6.91 -4.24 -0.32
N CYS A 96 6.73 -4.59 0.95
CA CYS A 96 5.88 -3.85 1.90
C CYS A 96 6.25 -2.37 1.99
N LEU A 97 7.54 -2.03 1.97
CA LEU A 97 7.98 -0.63 2.04
C LEU A 97 7.62 0.17 0.78
N SER A 98 7.47 -0.52 -0.35
CA SER A 98 7.17 0.06 -1.65
C SER A 98 5.68 0.29 -1.90
N ILE A 99 4.79 -0.33 -1.11
CA ILE A 99 3.34 -0.21 -1.30
C ILE A 99 2.70 0.62 -0.19
N GLU A 100 1.48 1.10 -0.41
CA GLU A 100 0.71 1.82 0.60
C GLU A 100 -0.34 0.97 1.30
N ASP A 101 -0.78 -0.11 0.65
CA ASP A 101 -1.67 -1.12 1.23
C ASP A 101 -1.83 -2.33 0.29
N PHE A 102 -2.49 -3.37 0.79
CA PHE A 102 -2.93 -4.52 0.00
C PHE A 102 -4.43 -4.78 0.16
N VAL A 103 -5.10 -5.04 -0.96
CA VAL A 103 -6.51 -5.45 -1.00
C VAL A 103 -6.65 -6.70 -1.85
N SER A 104 -7.13 -7.79 -1.24
CA SER A 104 -7.37 -9.05 -1.94
C SER A 104 -8.70 -9.04 -2.71
N LYS A 105 -8.67 -9.54 -3.95
CA LYS A 105 -9.88 -9.91 -4.70
C LYS A 105 -10.42 -11.27 -4.22
N PRO A 106 -11.74 -11.52 -4.24
CA PRO A 106 -12.81 -10.54 -4.48
C PRO A 106 -12.99 -9.62 -3.27
N VAL A 107 -13.25 -8.35 -3.53
CA VAL A 107 -13.47 -7.32 -2.50
C VAL A 107 -14.85 -6.70 -2.66
N ASN A 108 -15.49 -6.32 -1.55
CA ASN A 108 -16.64 -5.43 -1.61
C ASN A 108 -16.17 -4.01 -2.00
N PRO A 109 -16.86 -3.31 -2.93
CA PRO A 109 -16.59 -1.91 -3.25
C PRO A 109 -16.33 -0.99 -2.04
N ALA A 110 -17.06 -1.17 -0.94
CA ALA A 110 -16.85 -0.37 0.28
C ALA A 110 -15.44 -0.56 0.86
N GLN A 111 -14.95 -1.80 0.95
CA GLN A 111 -13.62 -2.09 1.50
C GLN A 111 -12.50 -1.51 0.63
N LEU A 112 -12.66 -1.52 -0.70
CA LEU A 112 -11.69 -0.88 -1.60
C LEU A 112 -11.67 0.64 -1.38
N LEU A 113 -12.85 1.27 -1.28
CA LEU A 113 -12.95 2.71 -1.03
C LEU A 113 -12.37 3.09 0.34
N ASP A 114 -12.62 2.28 1.37
CA ASP A 114 -12.05 2.50 2.70
C ASP A 114 -10.52 2.39 2.66
N ALA A 115 -9.96 1.46 1.89
CA ALA A 115 -8.52 1.36 1.69
C ALA A 115 -7.94 2.58 0.98
N ILE A 116 -8.57 3.03 -0.10
CA ILE A 116 -8.15 4.23 -0.83
C ILE A 116 -8.19 5.47 0.07
N ASN A 117 -9.29 5.67 0.81
CA ASN A 117 -9.45 6.81 1.70
C ASN A 117 -8.43 6.79 2.83
N ARG A 118 -8.20 5.63 3.46
CA ARG A 118 -7.18 5.45 4.50
C ARG A 118 -5.80 5.87 4.02
N ILE A 119 -5.40 5.50 2.80
CA ILE A 119 -4.11 5.92 2.22
C ILE A 119 -4.04 7.44 2.12
N PHE A 120 -5.07 8.10 1.58
CA PHE A 120 -5.08 9.56 1.43
C PHE A 120 -5.08 10.27 2.79
N GLU A 121 -5.88 9.80 3.74
CA GLU A 121 -5.94 10.33 5.11
C GLU A 121 -4.58 10.20 5.80
N ARG A 122 -3.97 9.01 5.77
CA ARG A 122 -2.64 8.78 6.36
C ARG A 122 -1.59 9.68 5.73
N ARG A 123 -1.53 9.78 4.39
CA ARG A 123 -0.56 10.64 3.70
C ARG A 123 -0.76 12.11 4.03
N SER A 124 -2.00 12.57 4.11
CA SER A 124 -2.32 13.94 4.50
C SER A 124 -1.90 14.21 5.95
N ALA A 125 -2.18 13.28 6.87
CA ALA A 125 -1.81 13.40 8.28
C ALA A 125 -0.28 13.39 8.48
N VAL A 126 0.44 12.44 7.88
CA VAL A 126 1.91 12.36 7.91
C VAL A 126 2.53 13.66 7.38
N ARG A 127 2.03 14.18 6.25
CA ARG A 127 2.52 15.43 5.67
C ARG A 127 2.28 16.61 6.62
N ASN A 128 1.11 16.72 7.22
CA ASN A 128 0.78 17.82 8.13
C ASN A 128 1.65 17.76 9.39
N GLU A 129 1.83 16.57 9.97
CA GLU A 129 2.70 16.35 11.13
C GLU A 129 4.17 16.65 10.81
N ALA A 130 4.66 16.25 9.63
CA ALA A 130 6.01 16.58 9.16
C ALA A 130 6.23 18.10 9.04
N ILE A 131 5.24 18.84 8.53
CA ILE A 131 5.31 20.30 8.45
C ILE A 131 5.36 20.92 9.86
N LEU A 132 4.50 20.47 10.77
CA LEU A 132 4.49 20.97 12.16
C LEU A 132 5.82 20.68 12.87
N ALA A 133 6.35 19.47 12.72
CA ALA A 133 7.62 19.07 13.29
C ALA A 133 8.80 19.87 12.71
N THR A 134 8.79 20.11 11.40
CA THR A 134 9.80 20.97 10.74
C THR A 134 9.75 22.39 11.30
N ASN A 135 8.56 22.96 11.47
CA ASN A 135 8.39 24.30 12.03
C ASN A 135 8.79 24.38 13.50
N ALA A 136 8.68 23.27 14.25
CA ALA A 136 9.15 23.14 15.62
C ALA A 136 10.67 22.87 15.72
N GLY A 137 11.39 22.77 14.59
CA GLY A 137 12.83 22.53 14.55
C GLY A 137 13.23 21.08 14.86
N VAL A 138 12.32 20.12 14.68
CA VAL A 138 12.64 18.68 14.77
C VAL A 138 13.58 18.30 13.63
N ASP A 139 14.55 17.43 13.94
CA ASP A 139 15.52 16.90 12.97
C ASP A 139 14.79 16.26 11.76
N PRO A 140 15.08 16.67 10.52
CA PRO A 140 14.50 16.08 9.31
C PRO A 140 14.64 14.55 9.23
N VAL A 141 15.74 13.99 9.75
CA VAL A 141 15.97 12.54 9.78
C VAL A 141 14.93 11.85 10.67
N LEU A 142 14.58 12.46 11.80
CA LEU A 142 13.54 11.92 12.69
C LEU A 142 12.14 12.05 12.08
N ILE A 143 11.89 13.10 11.28
CA ILE A 143 10.64 13.29 10.53
C ILE A 143 10.46 12.22 9.46
N GLU A 144 11.53 11.92 8.73
CA GLU A 144 11.53 10.86 7.74
C GLU A 144 11.32 9.48 8.39
N GLU A 145 12.04 9.19 9.48
CA GLU A 145 11.88 7.95 10.24
C GLU A 145 10.45 7.80 10.79
N TYR A 146 9.89 8.86 11.39
CA TYR A 146 8.51 8.87 11.88
C TYR A 146 7.50 8.57 10.77
N SER A 147 7.67 9.21 9.62
CA SER A 147 6.80 9.05 8.45
C SER A 147 6.86 7.61 7.91
N ALA A 148 8.07 7.05 7.82
CA ALA A 148 8.31 5.68 7.38
C ALA A 148 7.70 4.66 8.34
N LEU A 149 7.88 4.83 9.66
CA LEU A 149 7.32 3.94 10.68
C LEU A 149 5.79 3.98 10.68
N ARG A 150 5.19 5.18 10.59
CA ARG A 150 3.73 5.32 10.56
C ARG A 150 3.11 4.57 9.38
N LYS A 151 3.75 4.64 8.21
CA LYS A 151 3.37 3.85 7.03
C LYS A 151 3.58 2.35 7.27
N SER A 152 4.79 1.95 7.67
CA SER A 152 5.20 0.55 7.86
C SER A 152 4.25 -0.20 8.80
N ILE A 153 3.93 0.38 9.96
CA ILE A 153 3.05 -0.24 10.96
C ILE A 153 1.65 -0.52 10.39
N GLU A 154 1.09 0.42 9.63
CA GLU A 154 -0.25 0.27 9.07
C GLU A 154 -0.28 -0.79 7.97
N VAL A 155 0.68 -0.75 7.04
CA VAL A 155 0.80 -1.70 5.94
C VAL A 155 1.00 -3.12 6.48
N ASP A 156 1.91 -3.31 7.43
CA ASP A 156 2.21 -4.63 7.98
C ASP A 156 1.04 -5.20 8.78
N LYS A 157 0.26 -4.36 9.48
CA LYS A 157 -0.97 -4.80 10.16
C LYS A 157 -2.02 -5.29 9.17
N ASN A 158 -2.20 -4.58 8.06
CA ASN A 158 -3.16 -4.98 7.03
C ASN A 158 -2.73 -6.27 6.34
N LEU A 159 -1.44 -6.38 6.01
CA LEU A 159 -0.86 -7.62 5.50
C LEU A 159 -1.04 -8.77 6.48
N LEU A 160 -0.76 -8.57 7.77
CA LEU A 160 -0.94 -9.58 8.80
C LEU A 160 -2.40 -10.07 8.84
N ALA A 161 -3.37 -9.16 8.72
CA ALA A 161 -4.79 -9.51 8.66
C ALA A 161 -5.12 -10.33 7.39
N VAL A 162 -4.54 -9.98 6.25
CA VAL A 162 -4.68 -10.73 4.99
C VAL A 162 -4.10 -12.13 5.10
N LEU A 163 -2.87 -12.26 5.61
CA LEU A 163 -2.20 -13.54 5.82
C LEU A 163 -3.02 -14.44 6.75
N LYS A 164 -3.46 -13.92 7.91
CA LYS A 164 -4.31 -14.65 8.88
C LYS A 164 -5.62 -15.12 8.30
N LYS A 165 -6.26 -14.32 7.43
CA LYS A 165 -7.49 -14.70 6.73
C LYS A 165 -7.24 -15.80 5.70
N SER A 166 -6.11 -15.74 5.00
CA SER A 166 -5.74 -16.69 3.96
C SER A 166 -5.27 -18.07 4.49
N SER A 167 -4.67 -18.10 5.67
CA SER A 167 -4.21 -19.33 6.37
C SER A 167 -5.35 -20.19 6.93
N GLY A 168 -6.61 -19.75 6.83
CA GLY A 168 -7.76 -20.62 7.08
C GLY A 168 -8.03 -20.92 8.56
N THR A 169 -7.81 -19.94 9.45
CA THR A 169 -8.24 -20.00 10.87
C THR A 169 -9.75 -20.22 11.09
N HIS A 170 -10.53 -20.41 10.02
CA HIS A 170 -11.97 -20.68 10.00
C HIS A 170 -12.37 -22.00 9.31
N LEU A 171 -11.42 -22.83 8.85
CA LEU A 171 -11.73 -24.11 8.19
C LEU A 171 -11.43 -25.28 9.14
N PRO A 172 -12.44 -26.08 9.55
CA PRO A 172 -12.21 -27.26 10.40
C PRO A 172 -11.27 -28.25 9.71
N GLY A 173 -10.19 -28.66 10.38
CA GLY A 173 -9.30 -29.74 9.94
C GLY A 173 -8.13 -29.33 9.03
N ARG A 174 -7.88 -28.03 8.81
CA ARG A 174 -6.67 -27.56 8.12
C ARG A 174 -5.57 -27.24 9.14
N GLU A 175 -4.47 -27.98 9.09
CA GLU A 175 -3.24 -27.60 9.79
C GLU A 175 -2.59 -26.42 9.06
N ILE A 176 -2.30 -25.36 9.81
CA ILE A 176 -1.50 -24.24 9.30
C ILE A 176 -0.08 -24.78 9.12
N ALA A 177 0.50 -24.62 7.93
CA ALA A 177 1.87 -25.04 7.68
C ALA A 177 2.82 -24.31 8.65
N ALA A 178 3.82 -25.01 9.19
CA ALA A 178 4.78 -24.43 10.14
C ALA A 178 5.45 -23.15 9.60
N GLU A 179 5.65 -23.08 8.29
CA GLU A 179 6.17 -21.92 7.57
C GLU A 179 5.23 -20.70 7.63
N GLU A 180 3.93 -20.90 7.44
CA GLU A 180 2.92 -19.83 7.56
C GLU A 180 2.86 -19.28 9.00
N LEU A 181 2.94 -20.17 10.00
CA LEU A 181 2.94 -19.77 11.41
C LEU A 181 4.21 -18.98 11.79
N ALA A 182 5.37 -19.45 11.31
CA ALA A 182 6.64 -18.74 11.50
C ALA A 182 6.62 -17.37 10.81
N ALA A 183 5.99 -17.29 9.64
CA ALA A 183 5.84 -16.04 8.91
C ALA A 183 4.99 -15.00 9.66
N ILE A 184 3.82 -15.41 10.12
CA ILE A 184 2.92 -14.58 10.94
C ILE A 184 3.66 -14.07 12.19
N SER A 185 4.36 -14.97 12.89
CA SER A 185 5.13 -14.62 14.10
C SER A 185 6.23 -13.59 13.82
N ARG A 186 6.95 -13.69 12.69
CA ARG A 186 7.99 -12.71 12.31
C ARG A 186 7.40 -11.33 12.02
N LEU A 187 6.29 -11.29 11.29
CA LEU A 187 5.61 -10.03 10.96
C LEU A 187 5.06 -9.36 12.24
N GLU A 188 4.49 -10.13 13.16
CA GLU A 188 4.07 -9.63 14.48
C GLU A 188 5.23 -9.04 15.28
N ALA A 189 6.37 -9.72 15.31
CA ALA A 189 7.57 -9.22 15.99
C ALA A 189 8.08 -7.90 15.37
N LYS A 190 8.06 -7.79 14.02
CA LYS A 190 8.41 -6.55 13.32
C LYS A 190 7.47 -5.40 13.68
N ILE A 191 6.16 -5.64 13.63
CA ILE A 191 5.14 -4.63 13.99
C ILE A 191 5.37 -4.12 15.42
N LEU A 192 5.62 -5.03 16.37
CA LEU A 192 5.87 -4.66 17.77
C LEU A 192 7.13 -3.79 17.91
N ALA A 193 8.20 -4.12 17.18
CA ALA A 193 9.43 -3.32 17.18
C ALA A 193 9.21 -1.94 16.57
N ASP A 194 8.54 -1.85 15.42
CA ASP A 194 8.21 -0.60 14.75
C ASP A 194 7.30 0.28 15.64
N GLU A 195 6.30 -0.30 16.32
CA GLU A 195 5.45 0.43 17.27
C GLU A 195 6.21 0.95 18.48
N HIS A 196 7.15 0.16 19.02
CA HIS A 196 8.02 0.61 20.11
C HIS A 196 8.83 1.82 19.67
N ARG A 197 9.49 1.72 18.52
CA ARG A 197 10.28 2.81 17.96
C ARG A 197 9.43 4.05 17.65
N PHE A 198 8.26 3.85 17.08
CA PHE A 198 7.31 4.93 16.80
C PHE A 198 6.90 5.68 18.08
N ARG A 199 6.64 4.97 19.20
CA ARG A 199 6.33 5.60 20.50
C ARG A 199 7.50 6.43 21.04
N GLU A 200 8.74 5.93 20.91
CA GLU A 200 9.93 6.67 21.32
C GLU A 200 10.09 7.98 20.56
N ILE A 201 9.93 7.94 19.24
CA ILE A 201 10.04 9.13 18.39
C ILE A 201 8.88 10.09 18.67
N ASN A 202 7.65 9.58 18.77
CA ASN A 202 6.47 10.39 19.03
C ASN A 202 6.59 11.17 20.36
N GLY A 203 7.18 10.57 21.40
CA GLY A 203 7.45 11.28 22.66
C GLY A 203 8.39 12.49 22.49
N LYS A 204 9.35 12.41 21.56
CA LYS A 204 10.25 13.53 21.21
C LYS A 204 9.56 14.60 20.36
N PHE A 205 8.60 14.20 19.52
CA PHE A 205 7.78 15.12 18.73
C PHE A 205 6.87 15.98 19.62
N THR A 206 6.31 15.40 20.69
CA THR A 206 5.41 16.12 21.60
C THR A 206 6.13 16.92 22.70
N ALA A 207 7.39 16.60 23.01
CA ALA A 207 8.16 17.30 24.05
C ALA A 207 8.80 18.61 23.58
N GLY A 208 8.79 18.89 22.26
CA GLY A 208 9.29 20.12 21.65
C GLY A 208 8.20 21.09 21.19
N ALA A 209 6.92 20.79 21.45
CA ALA A 209 5.77 21.64 21.13
C ALA A 209 5.32 22.48 22.33
#